data_AF-A0AA38MS78-F1
#
_entry.id   AF-A0AA38MS78-F1
#
_cell.length_a   1.000
_cell.length_b   1.000
_cell.length_c   1.000
_cell.angle_alpha   90.00
_cell.angle_beta   90.00
_cell.angle_gamma   90.00
#
_symmetry.space_group_name_H-M   'P 1'
#
loop_
_entity.id
_entity.type
_entity.pdbx_description
1 polymer ?
#
loop_
_entity_poly.entity_id
_entity_poly.type
_entity_poly.pdbx_seq_one_letter_code
_entity_poly.pdbx_strand_id
1 'polypeptide(L)'
;MSSNTVSESRVKLSFLRRAGSSIQQADRIHRTNLPALAGWIKKLTLEDRMEKNWGIERRNAERREIQAMHVAGLSDTEGSPVASLYSITSEEWDSVRKSPTLFQRLKEWIPARYLGWMTQMNEAEMPYLCEVRTGRRQLLSF
;
A
#
# COMPACT_ATOMS: atom_id res chain seq x y z
N MET A 1 6.45 62.21 40.90
CA MET A 1 7.77 61.56 40.86
C MET A 1 7.56 60.07 41.08
N SER A 2 8.29 59.24 40.34
CA SER A 2 8.35 57.78 40.34
C SER A 2 7.14 57.00 39.85
N SER A 3 7.06 56.92 38.51
CA SER A 3 6.51 55.76 37.78
C SER A 3 7.55 54.63 37.74
N ASN A 4 7.09 53.37 37.80
CA ASN A 4 7.58 52.20 37.04
C ASN A 4 6.99 50.93 37.68
N THR A 5 5.76 50.54 37.34
CA THR A 5 5.37 49.63 36.23
C THR A 5 5.98 48.24 36.32
N VAL A 6 5.12 47.32 36.74
CA VAL A 6 5.23 45.86 36.73
C VAL A 6 5.66 45.39 35.34
N SER A 7 6.77 44.65 35.28
CA SER A 7 7.31 44.03 34.08
C SER A 7 6.43 42.82 33.69
N GLU A 8 5.41 43.06 32.87
CA GLU A 8 4.72 42.00 32.13
C GLU A 8 5.69 41.36 31.12
N SER A 9 6.19 40.19 31.47
CA SER A 9 6.94 39.31 30.57
C SER A 9 6.01 38.77 29.48
N ARG A 10 5.74 39.60 28.48
CA ARG A 10 5.02 39.23 27.26
C ARG A 10 5.96 38.39 26.41
N VAL A 11 5.87 37.07 26.56
CA VAL A 11 6.51 36.08 25.67
C VAL A 11 6.00 36.34 24.26
N LYS A 12 6.78 37.10 23.47
CA LYS A 12 6.60 37.18 22.03
C LYS A 12 7.07 35.86 21.43
N LEU A 13 6.18 34.87 21.42
CA LEU A 13 6.27 33.71 20.53
C LEU A 13 6.17 34.23 19.11
N SER A 14 7.32 34.58 18.53
CA SER A 14 7.45 34.79 17.10
C SER A 14 7.15 33.44 16.43
N PHE A 15 5.91 33.30 15.95
CA PHE A 15 5.53 32.33 14.94
C PHE A 15 6.34 32.65 13.67
N LEU A 16 7.59 32.20 13.64
CA LEU A 16 8.30 32.04 12.39
C LEU A 16 7.61 30.89 11.66
N ARG A 17 6.61 31.28 10.87
CA ARG A 17 6.04 30.54 9.76
C ARG A 17 7.21 30.25 8.82
N ARG A 18 7.98 29.20 9.13
CA ARG A 18 8.97 28.65 8.20
C ARG A 18 8.12 28.06 7.09
N ALA A 19 7.93 28.86 6.04
CA ALA A 19 7.48 28.35 4.77
C ALA A 19 8.40 27.17 4.48
N GLY A 20 7.85 25.95 4.56
CA GLY A 20 8.54 24.76 4.09
C GLY A 20 8.83 25.03 2.63
N SER A 21 10.05 25.46 2.34
CA SER A 21 10.60 25.44 1.01
C SER A 21 10.60 23.97 0.62
N SER A 22 9.51 23.55 -0.02
CA SER A 22 9.52 22.41 -0.92
C SER A 22 10.76 22.61 -1.76
N ILE A 23 11.78 21.78 -1.53
CA ILE A 23 12.94 21.72 -2.39
C ILE A 23 12.39 21.16 -3.71
N GLN A 24 11.84 22.04 -4.54
CA GLN A 24 11.65 21.81 -5.96
C GLN A 24 13.06 21.79 -6.54
N GLN A 25 13.73 20.64 -6.39
CA GLN A 25 14.91 20.34 -7.19
C GLN A 25 14.51 20.56 -8.64
N ALA A 26 15.09 21.57 -9.29
CA ALA A 26 14.84 21.94 -10.69
C ALA A 26 15.11 20.76 -11.66
N ASP A 27 15.83 19.73 -11.20
CA ASP A 27 16.13 18.50 -11.93
C ASP A 27 15.12 17.36 -11.72
N ARG A 28 14.02 17.57 -10.99
CA ARG A 28 12.94 16.57 -10.92
C ARG A 28 12.16 16.57 -12.23
N ILE A 29 12.71 15.92 -13.25
CA ILE A 29 11.95 15.53 -14.43
C ILE A 29 10.82 14.62 -13.94
N HIS A 30 9.56 15.00 -14.20
CA HIS A 30 8.42 14.10 -14.04
C HIS A 30 8.60 12.91 -15.00
N ARG A 31 9.27 11.85 -14.54
CA ARG A 31 9.51 10.61 -15.29
C ARG A 31 8.23 9.81 -15.57
N THR A 32 7.09 10.31 -15.12
CA THR A 32 5.77 9.70 -15.25
C THR A 32 5.32 9.52 -16.70
N ASN A 33 5.88 10.29 -17.66
CA ASN A 33 5.48 10.28 -19.08
C ASN A 33 6.61 9.91 -20.05
N LEU A 34 7.50 8.99 -19.69
CA LEU A 34 8.42 8.41 -20.68
C LEU A 34 7.68 7.28 -21.44
N PRO A 35 7.43 7.40 -22.76
CA PRO A 35 6.72 6.36 -23.52
C PRO A 35 7.38 4.99 -23.42
N ALA A 36 8.72 4.98 -23.31
CA ALA A 36 9.51 3.78 -23.09
C ALA A 36 9.18 3.08 -21.74
N LEU A 37 8.92 3.87 -20.69
CA LEU A 37 8.54 3.34 -19.37
C LEU A 37 7.14 2.76 -19.42
N ALA A 38 6.17 3.46 -20.01
CA ALA A 38 4.81 2.95 -20.17
C ALA A 38 4.78 1.65 -21.01
N GLY A 39 5.57 1.60 -22.08
CA GLY A 39 5.73 0.39 -22.89
C GLY A 39 6.38 -0.77 -22.14
N TRP A 40 7.35 -0.49 -21.28
CA TRP A 40 7.96 -1.51 -20.41
C TRP A 40 6.98 -2.04 -19.37
N ILE A 41 6.20 -1.15 -18.72
CA ILE A 41 5.20 -1.54 -17.72
C ILE A 41 4.13 -2.45 -18.34
N LYS A 42 3.69 -2.15 -19.57
CA LYS A 42 2.72 -2.98 -20.30
C LYS A 42 3.23 -4.38 -20.64
N LYS A 43 4.54 -4.59 -20.68
CA LYS A 43 5.16 -5.89 -20.96
C LYS A 43 5.37 -6.75 -19.70
N LEU A 44 5.17 -6.19 -18.51
CA LEU A 44 5.32 -6.94 -17.27
C LEU A 44 4.24 -8.00 -17.15
N THR A 45 4.65 -9.21 -16.79
CA THR A 45 3.71 -10.28 -16.47
C THR A 45 3.02 -9.98 -15.14
N LEU A 46 1.92 -10.68 -14.85
CA LEU A 46 1.25 -10.60 -13.55
C LEU A 46 2.23 -10.91 -12.41
N GLU A 47 3.07 -11.92 -12.61
CA GLU A 47 4.07 -12.40 -11.66
C GLU A 47 5.10 -11.30 -11.36
N ASP A 48 5.66 -10.68 -12.40
CA ASP A 48 6.59 -9.56 -12.27
C ASP A 48 5.96 -8.38 -11.52
N ARG A 49 4.69 -8.07 -11.81
CA ARG A 49 3.99 -6.97 -11.14
C ARG A 49 3.75 -7.28 -9.67
N MET A 50 3.40 -8.52 -9.32
CA MET A 50 3.18 -8.94 -7.94
C MET A 50 4.49 -8.91 -7.13
N GLU A 51 5.57 -9.47 -7.66
CA GLU A 51 6.89 -9.44 -7.03
C GLU A 51 7.36 -8.00 -6.81
N LYS A 52 7.26 -7.15 -7.85
CA LYS A 52 7.62 -5.73 -7.73
C LYS A 52 6.75 -5.00 -6.72
N ASN A 53 5.45 -5.26 -6.70
CA ASN A 53 4.52 -4.67 -5.73
C ASN A 53 4.91 -5.04 -4.31
N TRP A 54 5.24 -6.30 -4.04
CA TRP A 54 5.71 -6.75 -2.73
C TRP A 54 6.96 -5.97 -2.28
N GLY A 55 7.94 -5.82 -3.18
CA GLY A 55 9.15 -5.02 -2.88
C GLY A 55 8.89 -3.52 -2.72
N ILE A 56 7.87 -2.97 -3.40
CA ILE A 56 7.45 -1.57 -3.22
C ILE A 56 6.74 -1.40 -1.87
N GLU A 57 5.85 -2.32 -1.48
CA GLU A 57 5.13 -2.24 -0.21
C GLU A 57 6.09 -2.25 0.98
N ARG A 58 7.09 -3.14 0.99
CA ARG A 58 8.13 -3.17 2.04
C ARG A 58 8.85 -1.84 2.19
N ARG A 59 9.38 -1.31 1.07
CA ARG A 59 10.07 -0.01 1.07
C ARG A 59 9.16 1.15 1.44
N ASN A 60 7.88 1.08 1.07
CA ASN A 60 6.89 2.08 1.45
C ASN A 60 6.58 2.02 2.95
N ALA A 61 6.55 0.84 3.56
CA ALA A 61 6.37 0.69 5.01
C ALA A 61 7.52 1.35 5.78
N GLU A 62 8.78 1.06 5.40
CA GLU A 62 9.98 1.69 5.98
C GLU A 62 9.93 3.22 5.83
N ARG A 63 9.56 3.73 4.65
CA ARG A 63 9.43 5.18 4.42
C ARG A 63 8.34 5.83 5.27
N ARG A 64 7.20 5.17 5.45
CA ARG A 64 6.11 5.67 6.31
C ARG A 64 6.56 5.74 7.77
N GLU A 65 7.36 4.79 8.22
CA GLU A 65 7.91 4.80 9.58
C GLU A 65 8.87 5.99 9.78
N ILE A 66 9.80 6.21 8.86
CA ILE A 66 10.69 7.38 8.88
C ILE A 66 9.88 8.68 8.88
N GLN A 67 8.87 8.77 8.01
CA GLN A 67 7.98 9.94 7.96
C GLN A 67 7.24 10.15 9.28
N ALA A 68 6.76 9.08 9.92
CA ALA A 68 6.09 9.17 11.21
C ALA A 68 7.03 9.67 12.31
N MET A 69 8.28 9.19 12.36
CA MET A 69 9.29 9.69 13.30
C MET A 69 9.61 11.16 13.09
N HIS A 70 9.75 11.59 11.82
CA HIS A 70 9.98 13.00 11.50
C HIS A 70 8.81 13.89 11.91
N VAL A 71 7.57 13.48 11.63
CA VAL A 71 6.35 14.23 12.04
C VAL A 71 6.24 14.31 13.56
N ALA A 72 6.68 13.28 14.29
CA ALA A 72 6.74 13.28 15.74
C ALA A 72 7.91 14.11 16.32
N GLY A 73 8.76 14.70 15.48
CA GLY A 73 9.96 15.44 15.91
C GLY A 73 11.08 14.56 16.46
N LEU A 74 11.03 13.25 16.20
CA LEU A 74 12.01 12.26 16.66
C LEU A 74 13.11 12.00 15.64
N SER A 75 13.02 12.57 14.43
CA SER A 75 14.04 12.47 13.39
C SER A 75 14.11 13.77 12.60
N ASP A 76 15.33 14.20 12.27
CA ASP A 76 15.58 15.34 11.37
C ASP A 76 15.47 14.95 9.88
N THR A 77 15.29 13.66 9.58
CA THR A 77 15.21 13.18 8.20
C THR A 77 13.78 13.23 7.70
N GLU A 78 13.49 14.12 6.75
CA GLU A 78 12.19 14.13 6.07
C GLU A 78 12.01 12.84 5.26
N GLY A 79 10.88 12.17 5.45
CA GLY A 79 10.55 10.95 4.70
C GLY A 79 10.37 11.23 3.22
N SER A 80 10.87 10.32 2.39
CA SER A 80 10.73 10.40 0.93
C SER A 80 9.33 9.94 0.49
N PRO A 81 8.76 10.48 -0.60
CA PRO A 81 7.49 10.02 -1.14
C PRO A 81 7.44 8.50 -1.34
N VAL A 82 6.26 7.91 -1.10
CA VAL A 82 6.00 6.49 -1.36
C VAL A 82 5.83 6.24 -2.85
N ALA A 83 6.32 5.10 -3.33
CA ALA A 83 6.12 4.68 -4.71
C ALA A 83 4.70 4.12 -4.89
N SER A 84 4.11 4.34 -6.06
CA SER A 84 2.83 3.73 -6.44
C SER A 84 3.03 2.26 -6.82
N LEU A 85 1.99 1.45 -6.59
CA LEU A 85 1.96 0.05 -7.00
C LEU A 85 1.59 -0.08 -8.48
N TYR A 86 2.04 -1.16 -9.10
CA TYR A 86 1.51 -1.62 -10.37
C TYR A 86 0.07 -2.09 -10.19
N SER A 87 -0.81 -1.66 -11.09
CA SER A 87 -2.21 -2.10 -11.10
C SER A 87 -2.28 -3.60 -11.41
N ILE A 88 -3.11 -4.30 -10.63
CA ILE A 88 -3.53 -5.68 -10.86
C ILE A 88 -5.05 -5.65 -10.93
N THR A 89 -5.64 -6.19 -11.99
CA THR A 89 -7.09 -6.09 -12.22
C THR A 89 -7.88 -7.09 -11.36
N SER A 90 -9.19 -6.90 -11.26
CA SER A 90 -10.10 -7.85 -10.61
C SER A 90 -10.01 -9.25 -11.23
N GLU A 91 -9.95 -9.33 -12.56
CA GLU A 91 -9.91 -10.59 -13.31
C GLU A 91 -8.59 -11.34 -13.08
N GLU A 92 -7.49 -10.60 -12.93
CA GLU A 92 -6.19 -11.15 -12.59
C GLU A 92 -6.19 -11.71 -11.17
N TRP A 93 -6.77 -10.98 -10.21
CA TRP A 93 -6.94 -11.48 -8.85
C TRP A 93 -7.85 -12.72 -8.78
N ASP A 94 -8.93 -12.75 -9.56
CA ASP A 94 -9.78 -13.93 -9.69
C ASP A 94 -9.06 -15.11 -10.32
N SER A 95 -8.19 -14.86 -11.31
CA SER A 95 -7.37 -15.90 -11.93
C SER A 95 -6.39 -16.53 -10.95
N VAL A 96 -5.75 -15.71 -10.10
CA VAL A 96 -4.90 -16.20 -9.00
C VAL A 96 -5.72 -16.99 -7.99
N ARG A 97 -6.90 -16.51 -7.61
CA ARG A 97 -7.78 -17.17 -6.63
C ARG A 97 -8.28 -18.53 -7.12
N LYS A 98 -8.73 -18.62 -8.37
CA LYS A 98 -9.37 -19.82 -8.95
C LYS A 98 -8.37 -20.88 -9.40
N SER A 99 -7.10 -20.52 -9.64
CA SER A 99 -6.05 -21.46 -10.06
C SER A 99 -5.15 -21.84 -8.89
N PRO A 100 -5.22 -23.09 -8.39
CA PRO A 100 -4.33 -23.55 -7.32
C PRO A 100 -2.85 -23.42 -7.68
N THR A 101 -2.50 -23.67 -8.94
CA THR A 101 -1.12 -23.57 -9.44
C THR A 101 -0.63 -22.13 -9.42
N LEU A 102 -1.42 -21.17 -9.90
CA LEU A 102 -1.04 -19.75 -9.86
C LEU A 102 -0.98 -19.23 -8.43
N PHE A 103 -1.95 -19.59 -7.59
CA PHE A 103 -1.95 -19.24 -6.18
C PHE A 103 -0.68 -19.73 -5.49
N GLN A 104 -0.32 -21.01 -5.64
CA GLN A 104 0.87 -21.56 -4.98
C GLN A 104 2.16 -20.88 -5.41
N ARG A 105 2.25 -20.47 -6.69
CA ARG A 105 3.42 -19.74 -7.20
C ARG A 105 3.52 -18.31 -6.67
N LEU A 106 2.39 -17.65 -6.44
CA LEU A 106 2.33 -16.22 -6.15
C LEU A 106 2.03 -15.88 -4.69
N LYS A 107 1.67 -16.88 -3.86
CA LYS A 107 1.20 -16.71 -2.47
C LYS A 107 2.12 -15.86 -1.59
N GLU A 108 3.43 -15.92 -1.80
CA GLU A 108 4.42 -15.17 -1.01
C GLU A 108 4.38 -13.66 -1.28
N TRP A 109 3.88 -13.27 -2.45
CA TRP A 109 3.73 -11.88 -2.87
C TRP A 109 2.31 -11.34 -2.70
N ILE A 110 1.37 -12.16 -2.22
CA ILE A 110 0.00 -11.73 -1.97
C ILE A 110 -0.06 -10.98 -0.63
N PRO A 111 -0.44 -9.69 -0.61
CA PRO A 111 -0.63 -8.98 0.64
C PRO A 111 -1.77 -9.59 1.46
N ALA A 112 -1.62 -9.64 2.79
CA ALA A 112 -2.57 -10.29 3.70
C ALA A 112 -4.04 -9.83 3.51
N ARG A 113 -4.26 -8.56 3.18
CA ARG A 113 -5.59 -8.00 2.89
C ARG A 113 -6.31 -8.71 1.73
N TYR A 114 -5.56 -9.15 0.72
CA TYR A 114 -6.11 -9.87 -0.43
C TYR A 114 -6.35 -11.34 -0.11
N LEU A 115 -5.55 -11.95 0.76
CA LEU A 115 -5.82 -13.32 1.25
C LEU A 115 -7.18 -13.37 1.96
N GLY A 116 -7.46 -12.41 2.84
CA GLY A 116 -8.76 -12.32 3.52
C GLY A 116 -9.93 -12.16 2.54
N TRP A 117 -9.78 -11.30 1.53
CA TRP A 117 -10.76 -11.16 0.45
C TRP A 117 -10.96 -12.45 -0.34
N MET A 118 -9.88 -13.15 -0.72
CA MET A 118 -9.96 -14.42 -1.45
C MET A 118 -10.72 -15.49 -0.66
N THR A 119 -10.47 -15.59 0.65
CA THR A 119 -11.18 -16.53 1.53
C THR A 119 -12.68 -16.22 1.57
N GLN A 120 -13.06 -14.94 1.77
CA GLN A 120 -14.46 -14.53 1.79
C GLN A 120 -15.18 -14.83 0.47
N MET A 121 -14.52 -14.57 -0.67
CA MET A 121 -15.09 -14.87 -1.98
C MET A 121 -15.26 -16.38 -2.21
N ASN A 122 -14.29 -17.18 -1.77
CA ASN A 122 -14.38 -18.64 -1.86
C ASN A 122 -15.51 -19.21 -0.98
N GLU A 123 -15.71 -18.65 0.22
CA GLU A 123 -16.83 -19.01 1.10
C GLU A 123 -18.18 -18.62 0.52
N ALA A 124 -18.29 -17.42 -0.10
CA ALA A 124 -19.50 -16.96 -0.75
C ALA A 124 -19.85 -17.76 -2.02
N GLU A 125 -18.84 -18.22 -2.77
CA GLU A 125 -19.01 -19.08 -3.95
C GLU A 125 -19.26 -20.56 -3.61
N MET A 126 -19.19 -20.94 -2.33
CA MET A 126 -19.60 -22.25 -1.83
C MET A 126 -21.01 -22.12 -1.21
N PRO A 127 -22.09 -22.03 -2.00
CA PRO A 127 -23.42 -22.07 -1.46
C PRO A 127 -23.64 -23.46 -0.87
N TYR A 128 -23.68 -23.54 0.46
CA TYR A 128 -24.29 -24.61 1.25
C TYR A 128 -24.43 -25.95 0.51
N LEU A 129 -23.44 -26.83 0.64
CA LEU A 129 -23.77 -28.25 0.74
C LEU A 129 -24.51 -28.43 2.06
N CYS A 130 -25.78 -28.03 2.07
CA CYS A 130 -26.69 -28.37 3.15
C CYS A 130 -26.77 -29.89 3.14
N GLU A 131 -26.27 -30.52 4.19
CA GLU A 131 -26.45 -31.93 4.45
C GLU A 131 -27.93 -32.27 4.26
N VAL A 132 -28.24 -33.01 3.20
CA VAL A 132 -29.50 -33.74 3.13
C VAL A 132 -29.40 -34.81 4.21
N ARG A 133 -29.86 -34.44 5.41
CA ARG A 133 -30.15 -35.29 6.57
C ARG A 133 -31.29 -36.26 6.24
N THR A 134 -31.17 -37.03 5.17
CA THR A 134 -31.98 -38.23 4.92
C THR A 134 -31.11 -39.28 4.21
N GLY A 135 -30.16 -39.83 4.98
CA GLY A 135 -29.99 -41.28 5.12
C GLY A 135 -29.85 -42.18 3.88
N ARG A 136 -29.41 -41.70 2.71
CA ARG A 136 -28.96 -42.59 1.62
C ARG A 136 -27.69 -42.09 0.97
N ARG A 137 -26.57 -42.73 1.31
CA ARG A 137 -25.33 -42.69 0.53
C ARG A 137 -25.64 -43.27 -0.85
N GLN A 138 -25.44 -42.49 -1.91
CA GLN A 138 -25.07 -43.04 -3.21
C GLN A 138 -23.76 -42.40 -3.64
N LEU A 139 -22.77 -43.26 -3.89
CA LEU A 139 -21.56 -42.92 -4.62
C LEU A 139 -21.97 -42.67 -6.07
N LEU A 140 -21.63 -41.50 -6.61
CA LEU A 140 -21.58 -41.30 -8.05
C LEU A 140 -20.11 -41.12 -8.43
N SER A 141 -19.53 -42.24 -8.83
CA SER A 141 -18.37 -42.32 -9.71
C SER A 141 -18.75 -41.80 -11.10
N PHE A 142 -18.04 -40.79 -11.60
CA PHE A 142 -17.63 -40.64 -13.01
C PHE A 142 -16.37 -39.77 -13.06
#